data_AF-V7AEC0-F1
#
_entry.id   AF-V7AEC0-F1
#
_cell.length_a   1.000
_cell.length_b   1.000
_cell.length_c   1.000
_cell.angle_alpha   90.00
_cell.angle_beta   90.00
_cell.angle_gamma   90.00
#
_symmetry.space_group_name_H-M   'P 1'
#
loop_
_entity.id
_entity.type
_entity.pdbx_description
1 polymer ?
#
loop_
_entity_poly.entity_id
_entity_poly.type
_entity_poly.pdbx_seq_one_letter_code
_entity_poly.pdbx_strand_id
1 'polypeptide(L)'
;MVGVWVMCLWQQMGQPQRVNLVELGPGRGTLMADLLRGASKFKNFIESLHVHLVECSPALQKLQQKNLKCVDEENASQDTDIRTARSLFGTPVSWHATLEQIPSGLPTIIIAHEFFDALPVHQFQKASRGWCEKMVDVAEDSSFRFVLSPQPTPATLYLLKRLKWAAPEEFAELNQIEVCPQAMELTQTIADRISSDGGGALIIDYGLNGVISDSLQV
;
A
#
# COMPACT_ATOMS: atom_id res chain seq x y z
N MET A 1 14.25 12.21 -3.99
CA MET A 1 14.94 10.96 -4.41
C MET A 1 14.01 9.97 -5.09
N VAL A 2 12.81 9.71 -4.56
CA VAL A 2 11.80 8.82 -5.18
C VAL A 2 11.55 9.14 -6.67
N GLY A 3 11.37 10.42 -7.03
CA GLY A 3 11.18 10.79 -8.44
C GLY A 3 12.34 10.44 -9.37
N VAL A 4 13.58 10.45 -8.88
CA VAL A 4 14.76 10.01 -9.65
C VAL A 4 14.74 8.50 -9.85
N TRP A 5 14.35 7.75 -8.82
CA TRP A 5 14.18 6.30 -8.91
C TRP A 5 13.11 5.93 -9.95
N VAL A 6 11.94 6.60 -9.93
CA VAL A 6 10.87 6.37 -10.92
C VAL A 6 11.36 6.66 -12.34
N MET A 7 12.05 7.79 -12.54
CA MET A 7 12.58 8.14 -13.86
C MET A 7 13.64 7.13 -14.34
N CYS A 8 14.52 6.67 -13.44
CA CYS A 8 15.53 5.66 -13.75
C CYS A 8 14.88 4.33 -14.12
N LEU A 9 13.87 3.88 -13.37
CA LEU A 9 13.14 2.67 -13.66
C LEU A 9 12.42 2.76 -15.01
N TRP A 10 11.75 3.88 -15.29
CA TRP A 10 11.13 4.13 -16.60
C TRP A 10 12.14 4.07 -17.76
N GLN A 11 13.36 4.61 -17.57
CA GLN A 11 14.44 4.50 -18.55
C GLN A 11 14.89 3.05 -18.75
N GLN A 12 15.04 2.28 -17.65
CA GLN A 12 15.41 0.87 -17.69
C GLN A 12 14.34 -0.01 -18.36
N MET A 13 13.07 0.39 -18.27
CA MET A 13 11.95 -0.24 -18.96
C MET A 13 11.90 0.08 -20.47
N GLY A 14 12.87 0.82 -21.00
CA GLY A 14 12.93 1.18 -22.42
C GLY A 14 12.11 2.42 -22.79
N GLN A 15 11.82 3.30 -21.83
CA GLN A 15 11.10 4.56 -22.04
C GLN A 15 9.72 4.36 -22.70
N PRO A 16 8.83 3.54 -22.11
CA PRO A 16 7.52 3.28 -22.67
C PRO A 16 6.73 4.58 -22.86
N GLN A 17 5.97 4.66 -23.95
CA GLN A 17 5.15 5.84 -24.28
C GLN A 17 3.98 6.05 -23.31
N ARG A 18 3.55 4.99 -22.62
CA ARG A 18 2.54 5.01 -21.58
C ARG A 18 2.98 4.15 -20.42
N VAL A 19 2.95 4.70 -19.21
CA VAL A 19 3.31 4.01 -17.98
C VAL A 19 2.37 4.45 -16.87
N ASN A 20 1.88 3.49 -16.10
CA ASN A 20 1.09 3.77 -14.91
C ASN A 20 2.05 4.13 -13.77
N LEU A 21 1.79 5.24 -13.09
CA LEU A 21 2.47 5.61 -11.85
C LEU A 21 1.45 5.58 -10.71
N VAL A 22 1.57 4.57 -9.85
CA VAL A 22 0.62 4.28 -8.77
C VAL A 22 1.23 4.72 -7.44
N GLU A 23 0.47 5.43 -6.62
CA GLU A 23 0.80 5.69 -5.21
C GLU A 23 -0.28 5.09 -4.31
N LEU A 24 0.12 4.20 -3.40
CA LEU A 24 -0.73 3.58 -2.38
C LEU A 24 -0.76 4.46 -1.14
N GLY A 25 -1.96 4.89 -0.73
CA GLY A 25 -2.16 5.77 0.42
C GLY A 25 -1.35 7.06 0.35
N PRO A 26 -1.60 7.93 -0.65
CA PRO A 26 -0.79 9.13 -0.88
C PRO A 26 -0.91 10.22 0.21
N GLY A 27 -1.75 10.01 1.23
CA GLY A 27 -2.01 10.96 2.31
C GLY A 27 -2.47 12.31 1.76
N ARG A 28 -1.60 13.33 1.81
CA ARG A 28 -1.90 14.68 1.29
C ARG A 28 -1.56 14.84 -0.21
N GLY A 29 -0.97 13.84 -0.86
CA GLY A 29 -0.50 13.90 -2.25
C GLY A 29 0.79 14.68 -2.45
N THR A 30 1.52 14.97 -1.37
CA THR A 30 2.75 15.79 -1.41
C THR A 30 3.86 15.08 -2.19
N LEU A 31 4.03 13.77 -1.98
CA LEU A 31 5.04 12.98 -2.67
C LEU A 31 4.83 13.01 -4.19
N MET A 32 3.62 12.70 -4.65
CA MET A 32 3.26 12.81 -6.07
C MET A 32 3.47 14.23 -6.61
N ALA A 33 3.03 15.26 -5.89
CA ALA A 33 3.17 16.65 -6.33
C ALA A 33 4.65 17.04 -6.51
N ASP A 34 5.51 16.65 -5.57
CA ASP A 34 6.95 16.90 -5.65
C ASP A 34 7.64 16.09 -6.74
N LEU A 35 7.21 14.85 -6.96
CA LEU A 35 7.70 14.01 -8.06
C LEU A 35 7.39 14.65 -9.41
N LEU A 36 6.14 15.01 -9.67
CA LEU A 36 5.72 15.63 -10.93
C LEU A 36 6.40 16.98 -11.13
N ARG A 37 6.52 17.78 -10.06
CA ARG A 37 7.24 19.07 -10.09
C ARG A 37 8.71 18.88 -10.43
N GLY A 38 9.39 17.93 -9.78
CA GLY A 38 10.80 17.63 -10.03
C GLY A 38 11.06 17.08 -11.44
N ALA A 39 10.12 16.30 -11.96
CA ALA A 39 10.20 15.68 -13.27
C ALA A 39 9.70 16.57 -14.43
N SER A 40 9.10 17.73 -14.14
CA SER A 40 8.50 18.64 -15.13
C SER A 40 9.40 19.05 -16.30
N LYS A 41 10.73 19.03 -16.13
CA LYS A 41 11.69 19.32 -17.21
C LYS A 41 11.84 18.19 -18.23
N PHE A 42 11.46 16.97 -17.87
CA PHE A 42 11.58 15.77 -18.70
C PHE A 42 10.23 15.49 -19.39
N LYS A 43 9.95 16.21 -20.48
CA LYS A 43 8.66 16.18 -21.18
C LYS A 43 8.22 14.77 -21.59
N ASN A 44 9.10 14.01 -22.24
CA ASN A 44 8.79 12.63 -22.68
C ASN A 44 8.36 11.74 -21.51
N PHE A 45 8.97 11.91 -20.34
CA PHE A 45 8.60 11.16 -19.15
C PHE A 45 7.23 11.61 -18.64
N ILE A 46 7.02 12.91 -18.41
CA ILE A 46 5.74 13.46 -17.92
C ILE A 46 4.55 13.13 -18.83
N GLU A 47 4.75 13.21 -20.15
CA GLU A 47 3.73 12.90 -21.15
C GLU A 47 3.40 11.40 -21.21
N SER A 48 4.32 10.53 -20.77
CA SER A 48 4.08 9.10 -20.68
C SER A 48 3.32 8.66 -19.43
N LEU A 49 3.29 9.49 -18.38
CA LEU A 49 2.73 9.11 -17.08
C LEU A 49 1.20 9.13 -17.08
N HIS A 50 0.62 8.09 -16.50
CA HIS A 50 -0.77 8.04 -16.06
C HIS A 50 -0.76 7.84 -14.55
N VAL A 51 -1.15 8.86 -13.79
CA VAL A 51 -1.08 8.81 -12.31
C VAL A 51 -2.34 8.18 -11.75
N HIS A 52 -2.15 7.23 -10.85
CA HIS A 52 -3.22 6.55 -10.14
C HIS A 52 -2.99 6.62 -8.63
N LEU A 53 -3.96 7.15 -7.92
CA LEU A 53 -3.90 7.32 -6.46
C LEU A 53 -4.87 6.36 -5.81
N VAL A 54 -4.37 5.43 -5.00
CA VAL A 54 -5.22 4.48 -4.26
C VAL A 54 -5.54 5.08 -2.90
N GLU A 55 -6.76 5.59 -2.76
CA GLU A 55 -7.24 6.34 -1.60
C GLU A 55 -8.76 6.14 -1.42
N CYS A 56 -9.17 5.63 -0.26
CA CYS A 56 -10.59 5.43 0.04
C CYS A 56 -11.27 6.68 0.62
N SER A 57 -10.54 7.59 1.25
CA SER A 57 -11.09 8.74 1.98
C SER A 57 -11.47 9.89 1.04
N PRO A 58 -12.77 10.23 0.91
CA PRO A 58 -13.19 11.34 0.03
C PRO A 58 -12.63 12.70 0.44
N ALA A 59 -12.33 12.87 1.74
CA ALA A 59 -11.72 14.10 2.26
C ALA A 59 -10.26 14.23 1.80
N LEU A 60 -9.49 13.14 1.83
CA LEU A 60 -8.10 13.12 1.37
C LEU A 60 -8.02 13.24 -0.16
N GLN A 61 -8.92 12.60 -0.91
CA GLN A 61 -8.99 12.77 -2.36
C GLN A 61 -9.15 14.24 -2.77
N LYS A 62 -10.05 14.99 -2.11
CA LYS A 62 -10.22 16.44 -2.35
C LYS A 62 -8.96 17.24 -2.02
N LEU A 63 -8.27 16.89 -0.94
CA LEU A 63 -7.03 17.55 -0.55
C LEU A 63 -5.91 17.30 -1.58
N GLN A 64 -5.79 16.05 -2.05
CA GLN A 64 -4.82 15.65 -3.07
C GLN A 64 -5.08 16.36 -4.39
N GLN A 65 -6.34 16.46 -4.85
CA GLN A 65 -6.73 17.23 -6.03
C GLN A 65 -6.27 18.69 -5.94
N LYS A 66 -6.51 19.33 -4.79
CA LYS A 66 -6.07 20.71 -4.54
C LYS A 66 -4.55 20.84 -4.58
N ASN A 67 -3.82 19.91 -3.96
CA ASN A 67 -2.36 19.96 -3.89
C ASN A 67 -1.69 19.69 -5.25
N LEU A 68 -2.25 18.77 -6.04
CA LEU A 68 -1.83 18.49 -7.42
C LEU A 68 -2.30 19.56 -8.42
N LYS A 69 -3.09 20.53 -7.94
CA LYS A 69 -3.73 21.61 -8.71
C LYS A 69 -4.46 21.05 -9.93
N CYS A 70 -5.23 19.99 -9.69
CA CYS A 70 -5.95 19.32 -10.75
C CYS A 70 -7.06 20.21 -11.32
N VAL A 71 -7.22 20.18 -12.64
CA VAL A 71 -8.38 20.74 -13.32
C VAL A 71 -9.26 19.58 -13.74
N ASP A 72 -10.54 19.62 -13.36
CA ASP A 72 -11.51 18.59 -13.72
C ASP A 72 -11.65 18.53 -15.25
N GLU A 73 -11.71 17.33 -15.82
CA GLU A 73 -12.08 17.21 -17.23
C GLU A 73 -13.58 17.51 -17.37
N GLU A 74 -13.95 18.47 -18.23
CA GLU A 74 -15.32 18.96 -18.43
C GLU A 74 -16.33 17.87 -18.89
N ASN A 75 -15.88 16.64 -19.14
CA ASN A 75 -16.68 15.51 -19.63
C ASN A 75 -16.65 14.27 -18.71
N ALA A 76 -16.48 14.42 -17.40
CA ALA A 76 -16.65 13.32 -16.47
C ALA A 76 -18.13 12.88 -16.43
N SER A 77 -18.46 11.86 -17.24
CA SER A 77 -19.71 11.11 -17.13
C SER A 77 -19.94 10.71 -15.67
N GLN A 78 -21.06 11.15 -15.09
CA GLN A 78 -21.43 10.97 -13.68
C GLN A 78 -21.64 9.49 -13.26
N ASP A 79 -21.34 8.54 -14.13
CA ASP A 79 -21.79 7.14 -14.06
C ASP A 79 -20.64 6.14 -13.89
N THR A 80 -19.41 6.61 -13.65
CA THR A 80 -18.28 5.75 -13.29
C THR A 80 -17.66 6.26 -11.99
N ASP A 81 -17.49 5.38 -11.00
CA ASP A 81 -16.88 5.68 -9.68
C ASP A 81 -15.43 6.20 -9.78
N ILE A 82 -14.84 6.24 -10.99
CA ILE A 82 -13.47 6.64 -11.25
C ILE A 82 -13.43 8.13 -11.62
N ARG A 83 -12.95 8.94 -10.67
CA ARG A 83 -12.70 10.36 -10.90
C ARG A 83 -11.39 10.54 -11.65
N THR A 84 -11.40 11.25 -12.78
CA THR A 84 -10.21 11.60 -13.56
C THR A 84 -10.07 13.11 -13.70
N ALA A 85 -8.85 13.61 -13.51
CA ALA A 85 -8.50 15.02 -13.65
C ALA A 85 -7.10 15.17 -14.26
N ARG A 86 -6.71 16.39 -14.65
CA ARG A 86 -5.34 16.66 -15.13
C ARG A 86 -4.56 17.47 -14.10
N SER A 87 -3.37 17.02 -13.76
CA SER A 87 -2.45 17.77 -12.88
C SER A 87 -1.98 19.08 -13.54
N LEU A 88 -1.32 19.94 -12.74
CA LEU A 88 -0.69 21.17 -13.23
C LEU A 88 0.21 20.98 -14.47
N PHE A 89 0.82 19.79 -14.61
CA PHE A 89 1.78 19.48 -15.66
C PHE A 89 1.16 18.73 -16.85
N GLY A 90 -0.17 18.63 -16.91
CA GLY A 90 -0.91 17.97 -17.98
C GLY A 90 -1.05 16.45 -17.83
N THR A 91 -0.44 15.86 -16.79
CA THR A 91 -0.51 14.42 -16.53
C THR A 91 -1.92 14.03 -16.05
N PRO A 92 -2.56 13.01 -16.64
CA PRO A 92 -3.81 12.44 -16.13
C PRO A 92 -3.63 11.88 -14.72
N VAL A 93 -4.59 12.15 -13.85
CA VAL A 93 -4.66 11.67 -12.46
C VAL A 93 -6.02 11.04 -12.22
N SER A 94 -6.05 9.78 -11.77
CA SER A 94 -7.29 9.10 -11.37
C SER A 94 -7.20 8.57 -9.94
N TRP A 95 -8.33 8.56 -9.25
CA TRP A 95 -8.45 8.00 -7.89
C TRP A 95 -9.18 6.66 -7.93
N HIS A 96 -8.68 5.72 -7.13
CA HIS A 96 -9.20 4.36 -7.01
C HIS A 96 -9.31 3.99 -5.53
N ALA A 97 -10.30 3.17 -5.19
CA ALA A 97 -10.43 2.65 -3.83
C ALA A 97 -9.44 1.50 -3.57
N THR A 98 -9.12 0.71 -4.60
CA THR A 98 -8.23 -0.44 -4.50
C THR A 98 -7.27 -0.54 -5.70
N LEU A 99 -6.19 -1.31 -5.55
CA LEU A 99 -5.18 -1.49 -6.60
C LEU A 99 -5.75 -2.22 -7.82
N GLU A 100 -6.70 -3.13 -7.61
CA GLU A 100 -7.32 -3.97 -8.64
C GLU A 100 -8.19 -3.17 -9.63
N GLN A 101 -8.65 -1.98 -9.23
CA GLN A 101 -9.43 -1.08 -10.09
C GLN A 101 -8.57 -0.40 -11.17
N ILE A 102 -7.23 -0.44 -11.04
CA ILE A 102 -6.32 0.21 -11.97
C ILE A 102 -6.22 -0.62 -13.27
N PRO A 103 -6.43 -0.02 -14.46
CA PRO A 103 -6.40 -0.74 -15.74
C PRO A 103 -5.08 -1.48 -16.00
N SER A 104 -5.14 -2.78 -16.30
CA SER A 104 -3.98 -3.62 -16.64
C SER A 104 -3.51 -3.46 -18.08
N GLY A 105 -2.36 -4.05 -18.41
CA GLY A 105 -1.80 -4.08 -19.77
C GLY A 105 -0.86 -2.93 -20.11
N LEU A 106 -0.52 -2.08 -19.12
CA LEU A 106 0.51 -1.06 -19.23
C LEU A 106 1.58 -1.27 -18.16
N PRO A 107 2.86 -1.05 -18.49
CA PRO A 107 3.92 -1.13 -17.49
C PRO A 107 3.61 -0.21 -16.30
N THR A 108 3.79 -0.74 -15.08
CA THR A 108 3.27 -0.10 -13.86
C THR A 108 4.39 0.08 -12.84
N ILE A 109 4.58 1.33 -12.40
CA ILE A 109 5.48 1.70 -11.30
C ILE A 109 4.64 1.99 -10.07
N ILE A 110 4.87 1.28 -8.97
CA ILE A 110 4.08 1.36 -7.73
C ILE A 110 4.95 1.95 -6.62
N ILE A 111 4.41 2.91 -5.88
CA ILE A 111 5.04 3.49 -4.69
C ILE A 111 4.10 3.27 -3.50
N ALA A 112 4.66 2.80 -2.39
CA ALA A 112 4.01 2.77 -1.09
C ALA A 112 4.99 3.41 -0.09
N HIS A 113 4.62 4.55 0.49
CA HIS A 113 5.48 5.31 1.39
C HIS A 113 4.72 5.56 2.70
N GLU A 114 5.16 4.94 3.79
CA GLU A 114 4.46 4.97 5.09
C GLU A 114 2.99 4.53 4.93
N PHE A 115 2.81 3.37 4.30
CA PHE A 115 1.49 2.81 3.99
C PHE A 115 1.26 1.46 4.66
N PHE A 116 2.31 0.64 4.77
CA PHE A 116 2.20 -0.72 5.28
C PHE A 116 2.13 -0.73 6.81
N ASP A 117 2.77 0.22 7.49
CA ASP A 117 2.65 0.44 8.94
C ASP A 117 1.23 0.81 9.40
N ALA A 118 0.43 1.41 8.52
CA ALA A 118 -0.96 1.76 8.77
C ALA A 118 -1.93 0.59 8.54
N LEU A 119 -1.48 -0.55 8.01
CA LEU A 119 -2.34 -1.70 7.76
C LEU A 119 -2.62 -2.48 9.06
N PRO A 120 -3.83 -3.03 9.21
CA PRO A 120 -4.21 -3.76 10.42
C PRO A 120 -3.35 -5.01 10.63
N VAL A 121 -2.88 -5.18 11.86
CA VAL A 121 -2.08 -6.33 12.29
C VAL A 121 -2.88 -7.24 13.21
N HIS A 122 -2.58 -8.53 13.15
CA HIS A 122 -2.99 -9.54 14.12
C HIS A 122 -1.81 -9.83 15.04
N GLN A 123 -2.04 -9.82 16.36
CA GLN A 123 -1.04 -10.19 17.36
C GLN A 123 -1.36 -11.59 17.90
N PHE A 124 -0.35 -12.45 18.03
CA PHE A 124 -0.49 -13.77 18.62
C PHE A 124 0.52 -13.95 19.75
N GLN A 125 0.10 -14.65 20.81
CA GLN A 125 0.92 -14.92 21.99
C GLN A 125 0.96 -16.43 22.27
N LYS A 126 2.13 -16.93 22.62
CA LYS A 126 2.36 -18.32 23.01
C LYS A 126 1.86 -18.54 24.45
N ALA A 127 0.92 -19.46 24.61
CA ALA A 127 0.38 -19.89 25.91
C ALA A 127 0.60 -21.40 26.12
N SER A 128 0.25 -21.92 27.30
CA SER A 128 0.34 -23.36 27.62
C SER A 128 -0.49 -24.24 26.69
N ARG A 129 -1.55 -23.70 26.09
CA ARG A 129 -2.42 -24.35 25.10
C ARG A 129 -1.99 -24.12 23.64
N GLY A 130 -0.83 -23.52 23.41
CA GLY A 130 -0.33 -23.14 22.08
C GLY A 130 -0.52 -21.66 21.75
N TRP A 131 -0.39 -21.30 20.48
CA TRP A 131 -0.58 -19.94 19.99
C TRP A 131 -2.04 -19.50 20.12
N CYS A 132 -2.26 -18.38 20.80
CA CYS A 132 -3.55 -17.74 20.97
C CYS A 132 -3.52 -16.35 20.32
N GLU A 133 -4.60 -15.95 19.66
CA GLU A 133 -4.72 -14.59 19.15
C GLU A 133 -5.01 -13.61 20.29
N LYS A 134 -4.36 -12.46 20.29
CA LYS A 134 -4.62 -11.37 21.23
C LYS A 134 -5.76 -10.54 20.67
N MET A 135 -6.84 -10.47 21.44
CA MET A 135 -8.12 -9.85 21.08
C MET A 135 -8.42 -8.68 22.01
N VAL A 136 -9.35 -7.83 21.61
CA VAL A 136 -9.89 -6.76 22.46
C VAL A 136 -11.26 -7.19 22.98
N ASP A 137 -11.45 -7.09 24.30
CA ASP A 137 -12.69 -7.39 25.03
C ASP A 137 -13.15 -6.17 25.82
N VAL A 138 -14.42 -6.17 26.24
CA VAL A 138 -15.02 -5.11 27.07
C VAL A 138 -15.06 -5.59 28.52
N ALA A 139 -14.41 -4.84 29.42
CA ALA A 139 -14.44 -5.10 30.85
C ALA A 139 -15.78 -4.67 31.48
N GLU A 140 -16.02 -5.07 32.73
CA GLU A 140 -17.27 -4.75 33.45
C GLU A 140 -17.52 -3.25 33.62
N ASP A 141 -16.45 -2.44 33.65
CA ASP A 141 -16.49 -0.98 33.71
C ASP A 141 -16.63 -0.30 32.33
N SER A 142 -16.92 -1.08 31.28
CA SER A 142 -16.98 -0.62 29.88
C SER A 142 -15.65 -0.12 29.29
N SER A 143 -14.51 -0.39 29.94
CA SER A 143 -13.19 -0.13 29.36
C SER A 143 -12.76 -1.28 28.41
N PHE A 144 -11.87 -0.98 27.47
CA PHE A 144 -11.27 -1.99 26.60
C PHE A 144 -10.08 -2.66 27.29
N ARG A 145 -9.97 -3.98 27.17
CA ARG A 145 -8.82 -4.76 27.65
C ARG A 145 -8.36 -5.77 26.61
N PHE A 146 -7.09 -6.13 26.65
CA PHE A 146 -6.56 -7.24 25.86
C PHE A 146 -6.88 -8.59 26.53
N VAL A 147 -7.29 -9.57 25.73
CA VAL A 147 -7.54 -10.96 26.15
C VAL A 147 -6.93 -11.93 25.14
N LEU A 148 -6.75 -13.19 25.53
CA LEU A 148 -6.30 -14.25 24.63
C LEU A 148 -7.49 -15.10 24.16
N SER A 149 -7.54 -15.40 22.86
CA SER A 149 -8.60 -16.22 22.28
C SER A 149 -8.69 -17.58 23.00
N PRO A 150 -9.90 -18.02 23.39
CA PRO A 150 -10.08 -19.26 24.15
C PRO A 150 -9.82 -20.52 23.29
N GLN A 151 -9.93 -20.39 21.98
CA GLN A 151 -9.74 -21.42 20.96
C GLN A 151 -8.97 -20.83 19.77
N PRO A 152 -8.35 -21.68 18.92
CA PRO A 152 -7.71 -21.22 17.69
C PRO A 152 -8.69 -20.47 16.78
N THR A 153 -8.31 -19.29 16.34
CA THR A 153 -9.09 -18.49 15.39
C THR A 153 -8.71 -18.84 13.94
N PRO A 154 -9.52 -18.44 12.94
CA PRO A 154 -9.13 -18.57 11.53
C PRO A 154 -7.76 -17.93 11.24
N ALA A 155 -7.46 -16.78 11.84
CA ALA A 155 -6.17 -16.10 11.71
C ALA A 155 -5.02 -16.94 12.30
N THR A 156 -5.25 -17.59 13.44
CA THR A 156 -4.28 -18.53 14.05
C THR A 156 -3.97 -19.71 13.13
N LEU A 157 -4.99 -20.28 12.48
CA LEU A 157 -4.81 -21.38 11.52
C LEU A 157 -4.06 -20.94 10.27
N TYR A 158 -4.30 -19.71 9.80
CA TYR A 158 -3.60 -19.13 8.66
C TYR A 158 -2.12 -18.90 8.97
N LEU A 159 -1.82 -18.32 10.14
CA LEU A 159 -0.46 -18.08 10.64
C LEU A 159 0.38 -19.36 10.60
N LEU A 160 -0.11 -20.44 11.21
CA LEU A 160 0.62 -21.71 11.32
C LEU A 160 0.97 -22.33 9.95
N LYS A 161 0.19 -22.05 8.90
CA LYS A 161 0.45 -22.55 7.54
C LYS A 161 1.43 -21.68 6.74
N ARG A 162 1.52 -20.39 7.08
CA ARG A 162 2.23 -19.36 6.29
C ARG A 162 3.57 -18.94 6.89
N LEU A 163 3.90 -19.37 8.12
CA LEU A 163 5.22 -19.23 8.75
C LEU A 163 6.28 -20.15 8.11
N LYS A 164 6.48 -20.03 6.80
CA LYS A 164 7.57 -20.70 6.07
C LYS A 164 8.83 -19.84 5.96
N TRP A 165 8.72 -18.58 6.33
CA TRP A 165 9.76 -17.56 6.19
C TRP A 165 10.59 -17.37 7.47
N ALA A 166 10.11 -17.84 8.62
CA ALA A 166 10.87 -17.86 9.87
C ALA A 166 11.64 -19.17 10.00
N ALA A 167 12.89 -19.11 10.46
CA ALA A 167 13.65 -20.32 10.78
C ALA A 167 12.99 -21.05 11.97
N PRO A 168 12.96 -22.40 12.00
CA PRO A 168 12.36 -23.16 13.10
C PRO A 168 12.92 -22.79 14.48
N GLU A 169 14.21 -22.45 14.54
CA GLU A 169 14.91 -22.04 15.75
C GLU A 169 14.41 -20.66 16.24
N GLU A 170 14.28 -19.71 15.32
CA GLU A 170 13.76 -18.37 15.61
C GLU A 170 12.32 -18.45 16.12
N PHE A 171 11.49 -19.29 15.49
CA PHE A 171 10.11 -19.50 15.92
C PHE A 171 9.97 -20.17 17.30
N ALA A 172 10.93 -21.03 17.68
CA ALA A 172 10.87 -21.72 18.97
C ALA A 172 11.03 -20.74 20.15
N GLU A 173 11.84 -19.70 19.98
CA GLU A 173 12.14 -18.69 21.00
C GLU A 173 11.09 -17.55 21.08
N LEU A 174 10.23 -17.42 20.07
CA LEU A 174 9.19 -16.40 20.08
C LEU A 174 8.07 -16.70 21.08
N ASN A 175 7.76 -15.68 21.90
CA ASN A 175 6.60 -15.67 22.79
C ASN A 175 5.43 -14.86 22.23
N GLN A 176 5.69 -13.97 21.28
CA GLN A 176 4.71 -13.13 20.62
C GLN A 176 5.10 -12.92 19.16
N ILE A 177 4.10 -12.74 18.29
CA ILE A 177 4.30 -12.45 16.87
C ILE A 177 3.20 -11.55 16.34
N GLU A 178 3.57 -10.64 15.45
CA GLU A 178 2.65 -9.80 14.67
C GLU A 178 2.63 -10.23 13.22
N VAL A 179 1.44 -10.29 12.63
CA VAL A 179 1.26 -10.60 11.21
C VAL A 179 0.23 -9.66 10.60
N CYS A 180 0.52 -9.17 9.40
CA CYS A 180 -0.40 -8.38 8.60
C CYS A 180 -0.85 -9.18 7.36
N PRO A 181 -1.99 -9.89 7.40
CA PRO A 181 -2.50 -10.62 6.25
C PRO A 181 -2.80 -9.72 5.04
N GLN A 182 -3.30 -8.51 5.29
CA GLN A 182 -3.61 -7.54 4.23
C GLN A 182 -2.35 -7.08 3.49
N ALA A 183 -1.24 -6.84 4.20
CA ALA A 183 0.05 -6.54 3.58
C ALA A 183 0.53 -7.71 2.70
N MET A 184 0.35 -8.96 3.15
CA MET A 184 0.73 -10.14 2.38
C MET A 184 -0.09 -10.26 1.08
N GLU A 185 -1.40 -10.07 1.16
CA GLU A 185 -2.29 -10.08 0.01
C GLU A 185 -1.94 -8.97 -0.98
N LEU A 186 -1.80 -7.74 -0.50
CA LEU A 186 -1.43 -6.59 -1.33
C LEU A 186 -0.07 -6.78 -2.01
N THR A 187 0.91 -7.31 -1.28
CA THR A 187 2.24 -7.62 -1.83
C THR A 187 2.14 -8.67 -2.94
N GLN A 188 1.29 -9.68 -2.77
CA GLN A 188 1.01 -10.66 -3.83
C GLN A 188 0.38 -9.99 -5.05
N THR A 189 -0.63 -9.14 -4.87
CA THR A 189 -1.26 -8.39 -5.97
C THR A 189 -0.24 -7.52 -6.71
N ILE A 190 0.65 -6.83 -5.98
CA ILE A 190 1.75 -6.04 -6.57
C ILE A 190 2.68 -6.93 -7.39
N ALA A 191 3.07 -8.09 -6.87
CA ALA A 191 3.95 -9.03 -7.56
C ALA A 191 3.30 -9.57 -8.84
N ASP A 192 2.04 -9.97 -8.77
CA ASP A 192 1.27 -10.47 -9.92
C ASP A 192 1.12 -9.38 -11.00
N ARG A 193 0.90 -8.14 -10.57
CA ARG A 193 0.80 -6.99 -11.46
C ARG A 193 2.10 -6.72 -12.20
N ILE A 194 3.22 -6.68 -11.49
CA ILE A 194 4.55 -6.47 -12.09
C ILE A 194 4.92 -7.65 -12.99
N SER A 195 4.60 -8.88 -12.61
CA SER A 195 4.86 -10.08 -13.42
C SER A 195 4.08 -10.06 -14.73
N SER A 196 2.87 -9.50 -14.75
CA SER A 196 2.00 -9.50 -15.92
C SER A 196 2.26 -8.32 -16.84
N ASP A 197 2.39 -7.11 -16.28
CA ASP A 197 2.46 -5.86 -17.03
C ASP A 197 3.90 -5.32 -17.19
N GLY A 198 4.84 -5.82 -16.40
CA GLY A 198 6.17 -5.24 -16.24
C GLY A 198 6.17 -3.98 -15.37
N GLY A 199 7.37 -3.58 -14.93
CA GLY A 199 7.57 -2.41 -14.07
C GLY A 199 8.25 -2.76 -12.76
N GLY A 200 7.85 -2.09 -11.68
CA GLY A 200 8.49 -2.28 -10.37
C GLY A 200 7.77 -1.57 -9.24
N ALA A 201 8.04 -1.98 -8.00
CA ALA A 201 7.49 -1.37 -6.80
C ALA A 201 8.60 -0.85 -5.88
N LEU A 202 8.34 0.28 -5.24
CA LEU A 202 9.15 0.82 -4.15
C LEU A 202 8.27 0.96 -2.90
N ILE A 203 8.52 0.10 -1.92
CA ILE A 203 7.86 0.11 -0.61
C ILE A 203 8.86 0.67 0.40
N ILE A 204 8.48 1.75 1.07
CA ILE A 204 9.31 2.46 2.06
C ILE A 204 8.49 2.52 3.34
N ASP A 205 9.00 1.86 4.38
CA ASP A 205 8.33 1.82 5.67
C ASP A 205 9.34 1.57 6.81
N TYR A 206 8.92 1.84 8.04
CA TYR A 206 9.67 1.46 9.23
C TYR A 206 9.45 -0.02 9.53
N GLY A 207 10.53 -0.77 9.75
CA GLY A 207 10.42 -2.19 10.04
C GLY A 207 11.76 -2.87 10.23
N LEU A 208 11.71 -4.18 10.48
CA LEU A 208 12.88 -5.03 10.63
C LEU A 208 12.92 -6.06 9.50
N ASN A 209 14.13 -6.51 9.17
CA ASN A 209 14.34 -7.64 8.26
C ASN A 209 14.30 -8.96 9.05
N GLY A 210 13.14 -9.28 9.64
CA GLY A 210 12.94 -10.44 10.51
C GLY A 210 11.52 -10.53 11.08
N VAL A 211 11.29 -11.48 11.98
CA VAL A 211 9.99 -11.63 12.64
C VAL A 211 9.74 -10.47 13.61
N ILE A 212 8.58 -9.84 13.50
CA ILE A 212 8.16 -8.78 14.42
C ILE A 212 7.40 -9.42 15.59
N SER A 213 7.87 -9.17 16.81
CA SER A 213 7.24 -9.69 18.02
C SER A 213 6.15 -8.78 18.58
N ASP A 214 6.45 -7.50 18.75
CA ASP A 214 5.56 -6.48 19.31
C ASP A 214 6.06 -5.12 18.83
N SER A 215 5.31 -4.48 17.94
CA SER A 215 5.65 -3.17 17.37
C SER A 215 4.49 -2.18 17.42
N LEU A 216 3.26 -2.67 17.60
CA LEU A 216 2.08 -1.83 17.71
C LEU A 216 2.20 -0.87 18.90
N GLN A 217 2.20 0.43 18.60
CA GLN A 217 2.18 1.49 19.60
C GLN A 217 0.74 2.04 19.72
N VAL A 218 0.26 2.19 20.96
CA VAL A 218 -1.09 2.68 21.30
C VAL A 218 -0.98 4.00 22.05
#